data_AF-A0A1I0BG85-F1
#
_entry.id   AF-A0A1I0BG85-F1
#
_cell.length_a   1.000
_cell.length_b   1.000
_cell.length_c   1.000
_cell.angle_alpha   90.00
_cell.angle_beta   90.00
_cell.angle_gamma   90.00
#
_symmetry.space_group_name_H-M   'P 1'
#
loop_
_entity.id
_entity.type
_entity.pdbx_description
1 polymer ?
#
loop_
_entity_poly.entity_id
_entity_poly.type
_entity_poly.pdbx_seq_one_letter_code
_entity_poly.pdbx_strand_id
1 'polypeptide(L)'
;MTKQEKQDWDELYQYVKLNVFNYDQNQSLPSNIVLGLKGLQTGKAIENRKIKDNAHYPFKIILLSFKLNKNKIDYAIKTKNFKNEHSKFVYIKKIVESDLNNLYTKIKESEKAKSKIEGIDLTNLENNFKAKYKPKTKKTNKKLKGYW
;
A
#
# COMPACT_ATOMS: atom_id res chain seq x y z
N MET A 1 -9.70 -0.77 19.55
CA MET A 1 -8.49 -1.36 18.94
C MET A 1 -8.32 -2.78 19.42
N THR A 2 -8.30 -3.72 18.48
CA THR A 2 -7.90 -5.10 18.71
C THR A 2 -6.43 -5.20 19.10
N LYS A 3 -5.96 -6.37 19.56
CA LYS A 3 -4.53 -6.58 19.88
C LYS A 3 -3.63 -6.33 18.66
N GLN A 4 -4.06 -6.79 17.49
CA GLN A 4 -3.34 -6.59 16.24
C GLN A 4 -3.27 -5.11 15.86
N GLU A 5 -4.39 -4.39 15.93
CA GLU A 5 -4.40 -2.96 15.62
C GLU A 5 -3.50 -2.13 16.55
N LYS A 6 -3.38 -2.54 17.84
CA LYS A 6 -2.44 -1.89 18.76
C LYS A 6 -1.00 -2.12 18.33
N GLN A 7 -0.65 -3.34 17.93
CA GLN A 7 0.70 -3.65 17.43
C GLN A 7 1.01 -2.89 16.14
N ASP A 8 0.08 -2.87 15.19
CA ASP A 8 0.26 -2.14 13.94
C ASP A 8 0.38 -0.61 14.19
N TRP A 9 -0.39 -0.09 15.15
CA TRP A 9 -0.27 1.29 15.61
C TRP A 9 1.09 1.57 16.26
N ASP A 10 1.56 0.70 17.14
CA ASP A 10 2.85 0.85 17.81
C ASP A 10 4.00 0.82 16.79
N GLU A 11 3.96 -0.08 15.79
CA GLU A 11 4.95 -0.11 14.72
C GLU A 11 4.94 1.21 13.92
N LEU A 12 3.76 1.72 13.57
CA LEU A 12 3.61 3.02 12.90
C LEU A 12 4.17 4.16 13.76
N TYR A 13 3.84 4.19 15.04
CA TYR A 13 4.30 5.20 15.98
C TYR A 13 5.83 5.20 16.07
N GLN A 14 6.43 4.02 16.27
CA GLN A 14 7.89 3.89 16.40
C GLN A 14 8.60 4.25 15.10
N TYR A 15 8.08 3.85 13.94
CA TYR A 15 8.64 4.23 12.66
C TYR A 15 8.64 5.74 12.45
N VAL A 16 7.53 6.42 12.74
CA VAL A 16 7.47 7.89 12.61
C VAL A 16 8.42 8.56 13.60
N LYS A 17 8.46 8.11 14.85
CA LYS A 17 9.35 8.62 15.89
C LYS A 17 10.82 8.52 15.48
N LEU A 18 11.28 7.34 15.11
CA LEU A 18 12.69 7.06 14.86
C LEU A 18 13.13 7.49 13.45
N ASN A 19 12.32 7.25 12.42
CA ASN A 19 12.75 7.39 11.02
C ASN A 19 12.33 8.72 10.36
N VAL A 20 11.36 9.45 10.94
CA VAL A 20 10.85 10.71 10.38
C VAL A 20 11.23 11.91 11.24
N PHE A 21 11.10 11.76 12.56
CA PHE A 21 11.47 12.82 13.52
C PHE A 21 12.88 12.65 14.09
N ASN A 22 13.51 11.48 13.89
CA ASN A 22 14.84 11.15 14.44
C ASN A 22 14.90 11.35 15.96
N TYR A 23 13.79 11.04 16.64
CA TYR A 23 13.70 11.09 18.10
C TYR A 23 14.41 9.91 18.73
N ASP A 24 14.93 10.11 19.93
CA ASP A 24 15.51 9.03 20.73
C ASP A 24 14.44 8.25 21.51
N GLN A 25 14.86 7.23 22.26
CA GLN A 25 13.94 6.41 23.05
C GLN A 25 13.23 7.21 24.17
N ASN A 26 13.84 8.27 24.68
CA ASN A 26 13.35 9.09 25.80
C ASN A 26 12.36 10.17 25.36
N GLN A 27 12.33 10.49 24.06
CA GLN A 27 11.40 11.46 23.50
C GLN A 27 10.07 10.80 23.10
N SER A 28 8.97 11.55 23.20
CA SER A 28 7.65 11.11 22.71
C SER A 28 7.14 12.04 21.63
N LEU A 29 6.36 11.49 20.68
CA LEU A 29 5.69 12.31 19.68
C LEU A 29 4.64 13.21 20.35
N PRO A 30 4.65 14.52 20.05
CA PRO A 30 3.59 15.45 20.46
C PRO A 30 2.17 14.98 20.13
N SER A 31 1.21 15.37 20.96
CA SER A 31 -0.19 14.92 20.87
C SER A 31 -0.86 15.27 19.53
N ASN A 32 -0.56 16.43 18.98
CA ASN A 32 -1.05 16.86 17.66
C ASN A 32 -0.57 15.95 16.52
N ILE A 33 0.66 15.44 16.59
CA ILE A 33 1.21 14.48 15.62
C ILE A 33 0.52 13.13 15.78
N VAL A 34 0.35 12.67 17.01
CA VAL A 34 -0.36 11.42 17.32
C VAL A 34 -1.81 11.45 16.81
N LEU A 35 -2.55 12.53 17.09
CA LEU A 35 -3.91 12.70 16.60
C LEU A 35 -3.96 12.86 15.08
N GLY A 36 -2.94 13.48 14.49
CA GLY A 36 -2.81 13.60 13.04
C GLY A 36 -2.56 12.26 12.35
N LEU A 37 -1.74 11.38 12.95
CA LEU A 37 -1.50 10.01 12.49
C LEU A 37 -2.76 9.17 12.59
N LYS A 38 -3.48 9.23 13.72
CA LYS A 38 -4.79 8.57 13.88
C LYS A 38 -5.82 9.12 12.88
N GLY A 39 -5.76 10.41 12.58
CA GLY A 39 -6.60 11.02 11.55
C GLY A 39 -6.35 10.45 10.15
N LEU A 40 -5.16 9.92 9.84
CA LEU A 40 -4.94 9.24 8.56
C LEU A 40 -5.78 7.97 8.43
N GLN A 41 -6.04 7.25 9.52
CA GLN A 41 -6.93 6.08 9.49
C GLN A 41 -8.36 6.48 9.14
N THR A 42 -8.86 7.56 9.75
CA THR A 42 -10.27 7.98 9.60
C THR A 42 -10.52 8.91 8.40
N GLY A 43 -9.47 9.27 7.66
CA GLY A 43 -9.55 10.25 6.56
C GLY A 43 -9.81 11.68 7.04
N LYS A 44 -9.34 12.02 8.25
CA LYS A 44 -9.46 13.34 8.88
C LYS A 44 -8.12 14.07 8.96
N ALA A 45 -8.18 15.39 8.99
CA ALA A 45 -7.01 16.23 9.26
C ALA A 45 -6.41 15.96 10.66
N ILE A 46 -7.26 15.86 11.68
CA ILE A 46 -6.91 15.52 13.06
C ILE A 46 -8.01 14.62 13.61
N GLU A 47 -7.65 13.54 14.31
CA GLU A 47 -8.63 12.66 14.92
C GLU A 47 -9.42 13.36 16.02
N ASN A 48 -10.75 13.29 15.94
CA ASN A 48 -11.66 13.84 16.94
C ASN A 48 -13.07 13.25 16.81
N ARG A 49 -13.82 13.31 17.91
CA ARG A 49 -15.20 12.78 17.99
C ARG A 49 -16.27 13.70 17.37
N LYS A 50 -15.92 14.93 17.00
CA LYS A 50 -16.88 15.93 16.49
C LYS A 50 -17.12 15.81 14.99
N ILE A 51 -16.13 15.29 14.27
CA ILE A 51 -16.16 15.12 12.81
C ILE A 51 -16.40 13.65 12.49
N LYS A 52 -17.29 13.38 11.52
CA LYS A 52 -17.57 12.03 11.02
C LYS A 52 -16.35 11.45 10.28
N ASP A 53 -16.16 10.15 10.39
CA ASP A 53 -15.10 9.43 9.66
C ASP A 53 -15.40 9.44 8.16
N ASN A 54 -14.39 9.76 7.35
CA ASN A 54 -14.45 9.74 5.90
C ASN A 54 -13.93 8.42 5.32
N ALA A 55 -13.06 7.72 6.06
CA ALA A 55 -12.41 6.50 5.63
C ALA A 55 -12.06 5.61 6.83
N HIS A 56 -11.55 4.40 6.55
CA HIS A 56 -11.05 3.48 7.56
C HIS A 56 -9.86 2.67 7.02
N TYR A 57 -8.67 3.26 7.05
CA TYR A 57 -7.44 2.59 6.59
C TYR A 57 -6.75 1.83 7.73
N PRO A 58 -6.41 0.54 7.55
CA PRO A 58 -5.57 -0.19 8.48
C PRO A 58 -4.21 0.50 8.71
N PHE A 59 -3.73 0.54 9.96
CA PHE A 59 -2.45 1.16 10.30
C PHE A 59 -1.26 0.58 9.53
N LYS A 60 -1.31 -0.71 9.21
CA LYS A 60 -0.32 -1.37 8.36
C LYS A 60 -0.19 -0.73 6.96
N ILE A 61 -1.31 -0.29 6.37
CA ILE A 61 -1.30 0.38 5.05
C ILE A 61 -0.74 1.79 5.19
N ILE A 62 -1.07 2.49 6.27
CA ILE A 62 -0.51 3.82 6.57
C ILE A 62 1.01 3.71 6.72
N LEU A 63 1.49 2.74 7.51
CA LEU A 63 2.90 2.46 7.69
C LEU A 63 3.61 2.13 6.37
N LEU A 64 2.99 1.30 5.54
CA LEU A 64 3.53 0.99 4.22
C LEU A 64 3.66 2.25 3.36
N SER A 65 2.67 3.15 3.40
CA SER A 65 2.73 4.44 2.69
C SER A 65 3.90 5.30 3.17
N PHE A 66 4.14 5.36 4.49
CA PHE A 66 5.31 6.02 5.06
C PHE A 66 6.64 5.41 4.61
N LYS A 67 6.72 4.07 4.53
CA LYS A 67 7.92 3.36 4.06
C LYS A 67 8.16 3.62 2.56
N LEU A 68 7.13 3.55 1.73
CA LEU A 68 7.24 3.80 0.28
C LEU A 68 7.61 5.25 -0.04
N ASN A 69 7.07 6.21 0.72
CA ASN A 69 7.35 7.62 0.54
C ASN A 69 8.58 8.11 1.30
N LYS A 70 9.38 7.23 1.90
CA LYS A 70 10.54 7.61 2.72
C LYS A 70 11.50 8.56 1.99
N ASN A 71 11.83 8.25 0.74
CA ASN A 71 12.73 9.10 -0.05
C ASN A 71 12.14 10.49 -0.32
N LYS A 72 10.84 10.59 -0.62
CA LYS A 72 10.14 11.87 -0.81
C LYS A 72 10.10 12.67 0.49
N ILE A 73 9.85 12.00 1.60
CA ILE A 73 9.83 12.58 2.94
C ILE A 73 11.21 13.12 3.30
N ASP A 74 12.27 12.33 3.11
CA ASP A 74 13.64 12.75 3.42
C ASP A 74 14.08 13.94 2.56
N TYR A 75 13.75 13.91 1.28
CA TYR A 75 13.99 15.03 0.38
C TYR A 75 13.26 16.29 0.86
N ALA A 76 11.97 16.18 1.21
CA ALA A 76 11.19 17.30 1.74
C ALA A 76 11.77 17.86 3.05
N ILE A 77 12.21 16.99 3.96
CA ILE A 77 12.82 17.39 5.24
C ILE A 77 14.13 18.16 5.01
N LYS A 78 14.94 17.74 4.05
CA LYS A 78 16.24 18.37 3.74
C LYS A 78 16.11 19.70 2.99
N THR A 79 15.11 19.81 2.10
CA THR A 79 15.02 20.94 1.16
C THR A 79 14.17 22.09 1.68
N LYS A 80 13.16 21.80 2.51
CA LYS A 80 12.19 22.80 2.95
C LYS A 80 12.49 23.25 4.37
N ASN A 81 12.47 24.57 4.58
CA ASN A 81 12.56 25.12 5.93
C ASN A 81 11.17 25.10 6.59
N PHE A 82 11.04 24.41 7.71
CA PHE A 82 9.79 24.29 8.45
C PHE A 82 9.80 25.22 9.65
N LYS A 83 8.71 25.99 9.83
CA LYS A 83 8.59 26.95 10.94
C LYS A 83 8.56 26.25 12.30
N ASN A 84 7.94 25.09 12.35
CA ASN A 84 7.82 24.27 13.55
C ASN A 84 7.56 22.80 13.17
N GLU A 85 7.68 21.93 14.17
CA GLU A 85 7.48 20.49 14.01
C GLU A 85 6.08 20.13 13.49
N HIS A 86 5.06 20.88 13.92
CA HIS A 86 3.70 20.68 13.44
C HIS A 86 3.58 20.92 11.93
N SER A 87 4.16 22.01 11.42
CA SER A 87 4.16 22.32 9.99
C SER A 87 4.94 21.29 9.16
N LYS A 88 6.02 20.73 9.73
CA LYS A 88 6.77 19.59 9.16
C LYS A 88 5.86 18.36 9.06
N PHE A 89 5.19 18.01 10.15
CA PHE A 89 4.27 16.88 10.17
C PHE A 89 3.12 17.03 9.17
N VAL A 90 2.46 18.18 9.12
CA VAL A 90 1.34 18.43 8.20
C VAL A 90 1.78 18.24 6.74
N TYR A 91 2.99 18.69 6.39
CA TYR A 91 3.53 18.51 5.05
C TYR A 91 3.79 17.04 4.72
N ILE A 92 4.44 16.32 5.64
CA ILE A 92 4.73 14.88 5.50
C ILE A 92 3.42 14.09 5.40
N LYS A 93 2.45 14.41 6.24
CA LYS A 93 1.11 13.83 6.21
C LYS A 93 0.48 13.98 4.82
N LYS A 94 0.60 15.15 4.19
CA LYS A 94 0.05 15.39 2.85
C LYS A 94 0.71 14.53 1.76
N ILE A 95 2.01 14.29 1.85
CA ILE A 95 2.72 13.37 0.94
C ILE A 95 2.17 11.94 1.09
N VAL A 96 1.96 11.50 2.33
CA VAL A 96 1.45 10.15 2.61
C VAL A 96 -0.02 10.01 2.21
N GLU A 97 -0.82 11.03 2.49
CA GLU A 97 -2.26 11.10 2.19
C GLU A 97 -2.53 11.04 0.68
N SER A 98 -1.69 11.68 -0.16
CA SER A 98 -1.87 11.66 -1.61
C SER A 98 -1.76 10.26 -2.22
N ASP A 99 -0.90 9.41 -1.66
CA ASP A 99 -0.65 8.06 -2.16
C ASP A 99 -1.50 6.98 -1.46
N LEU A 100 -2.15 7.32 -0.33
CA LEU A 100 -2.86 6.37 0.52
C LEU A 100 -3.99 5.63 -0.21
N ASN A 101 -4.81 6.37 -0.98
CA ASN A 101 -5.91 5.79 -1.76
C ASN A 101 -5.41 4.83 -2.83
N ASN A 102 -4.35 5.20 -3.54
CA ASN A 102 -3.77 4.39 -4.60
C ASN A 102 -3.18 3.09 -4.03
N LEU A 103 -2.51 3.18 -2.88
CA LEU A 103 -1.94 2.01 -2.20
C LEU A 103 -3.04 1.07 -1.68
N TYR A 104 -4.10 1.62 -1.09
CA TYR A 104 -5.22 0.83 -0.62
C TYR A 104 -5.86 0.02 -1.76
N THR A 105 -6.11 0.66 -2.90
CA THR A 105 -6.67 0.00 -4.09
C THR A 105 -5.74 -1.10 -4.61
N LYS A 106 -4.43 -0.84 -4.73
CA LYS A 106 -3.44 -1.83 -5.18
C LYS A 106 -3.38 -3.05 -4.27
N ILE A 107 -3.41 -2.85 -2.94
CA ILE A 107 -3.40 -3.96 -1.98
C ILE A 107 -4.66 -4.80 -2.15
N LYS A 108 -5.83 -4.16 -2.22
CA LYS A 108 -7.11 -4.85 -2.44
C LYS A 108 -7.15 -5.63 -3.75
N GLU A 109 -6.58 -5.09 -4.82
CA GLU A 109 -6.45 -5.79 -6.10
C GLU A 109 -5.50 -6.99 -6.00
N SER A 110 -4.37 -6.84 -5.30
CA SER A 110 -3.42 -7.93 -5.09
C SER A 110 -4.02 -9.08 -4.28
N GLU A 111 -4.83 -8.77 -3.26
CA GLU A 111 -5.54 -9.77 -2.45
C GLU A 111 -6.58 -10.52 -3.28
N LYS A 112 -7.35 -9.79 -4.10
CA LYS A 112 -8.30 -10.40 -5.05
C LYS A 112 -7.62 -11.27 -6.10
N ALA A 113 -6.44 -10.87 -6.58
CA ALA A 113 -5.69 -11.67 -7.54
C ALA A 113 -5.18 -12.96 -6.89
N LYS A 114 -4.67 -12.89 -5.65
CA LYS A 114 -4.24 -14.06 -4.88
C LYS A 114 -5.39 -15.03 -4.61
N SER A 115 -6.53 -14.54 -4.13
CA SER A 115 -7.68 -15.41 -3.87
C SER A 115 -8.24 -16.06 -5.13
N LYS A 116 -8.20 -15.35 -6.27
CA LYS A 116 -8.53 -15.95 -7.58
C LYS A 116 -7.57 -17.08 -7.93
N ILE A 117 -6.25 -16.89 -7.77
CA ILE A 117 -5.25 -17.92 -8.06
C ILE A 117 -5.46 -19.15 -7.17
N GLU A 118 -5.67 -18.95 -5.86
CA GLU A 118 -5.92 -20.03 -4.89
C GLU A 118 -7.23 -20.79 -5.20
N GLY A 119 -8.22 -20.12 -5.77
CA GLY A 119 -9.49 -20.73 -6.20
C GLY A 119 -9.48 -21.34 -7.60
N ILE A 120 -8.37 -21.25 -8.36
CA ILE A 120 -8.25 -21.94 -9.64
C ILE A 120 -8.01 -23.43 -9.36
N ASP A 121 -9.00 -24.24 -9.68
CA ASP A 121 -8.86 -25.68 -9.70
C ASP A 121 -8.01 -26.11 -10.92
N LEU A 122 -6.73 -26.39 -10.67
CA LEU A 122 -5.75 -26.78 -11.69
C LEU A 122 -5.95 -28.21 -12.22
N THR A 123 -6.90 -28.99 -11.67
CA THR A 123 -7.17 -30.37 -12.09
C THR A 123 -7.54 -30.48 -13.58
N ASN A 124 -8.16 -29.45 -14.17
CA ASN A 124 -8.50 -29.42 -15.60
C ASN A 124 -7.30 -29.09 -16.52
N LEU A 125 -6.21 -28.52 -16.00
CA LEU A 125 -5.00 -28.27 -16.76
C LEU A 125 -4.18 -29.55 -16.96
N GLU A 126 -4.14 -30.45 -15.98
CA GLU A 126 -3.48 -31.76 -16.09
C GLU A 126 -4.08 -32.64 -17.20
N ASN A 127 -5.41 -32.56 -17.41
CA ASN A 127 -6.09 -33.25 -18.50
C ASN A 127 -5.71 -32.72 -19.89
N ASN A 128 -5.31 -31.44 -19.99
CA ASN A 128 -4.88 -30.83 -21.26
C ASN A 128 -3.44 -31.18 -21.65
N PHE A 129 -2.57 -31.56 -20.72
CA PHE A 129 -1.21 -32.02 -21.08
C PHE A 129 -1.19 -33.38 -21.79
N LYS A 130 -2.22 -34.21 -21.61
CA LYS A 130 -2.43 -35.47 -22.35
C LYS A 130 -3.16 -35.28 -23.67
N ALA A 131 -3.69 -34.08 -23.96
CA ALA A 131 -4.37 -33.79 -25.20
C ALA A 131 -3.36 -33.71 -26.35
N LYS A 132 -3.25 -34.79 -27.13
CA LYS A 132 -2.47 -34.77 -28.38
C LYS A 132 -3.09 -33.75 -29.34
N TYR A 133 -2.35 -32.70 -29.67
CA TYR A 133 -2.74 -31.73 -30.70
C TYR A 133 -3.08 -32.48 -32.00
N LYS A 134 -4.34 -32.40 -32.43
CA LYS A 134 -4.79 -32.92 -33.72
C LYS A 134 -4.90 -31.76 -34.70
N PRO A 135 -3.98 -31.61 -35.68
CA PRO A 135 -4.14 -30.60 -36.71
C PRO A 135 -5.45 -30.83 -37.47
N LYS A 136 -6.26 -29.78 -37.63
CA LYS A 136 -7.55 -29.85 -38.35
C LYS A 136 -7.40 -30.21 -39.82
N THR A 137 -6.22 -30.04 -40.42
CA THR A 137 -5.95 -30.33 -41.83
C THR A 137 -4.63 -31.09 -41.98
N LYS A 138 -4.68 -32.27 -42.61
CA LYS A 138 -3.51 -33.16 -42.87
C LYS A 138 -2.86 -32.97 -44.24
N LYS A 139 -3.32 -32.01 -45.06
CA LYS A 139 -2.81 -31.84 -46.42
C LYS A 139 -2.35 -30.41 -46.64
N THR A 140 -1.03 -30.22 -46.73
CA THR A 140 -0.43 -29.02 -47.31
C THR A 140 -0.99 -28.86 -48.73
N ASN A 141 -1.57 -27.69 -49.01
CA ASN A 141 -2.15 -27.42 -50.32
C ASN A 141 -1.04 -27.50 -51.39
N LYS A 142 -1.14 -28.44 -52.35
CA LYS A 142 -0.12 -28.65 -53.39
C LYS A 142 0.19 -27.37 -54.18
N LYS A 143 -0.73 -26.40 -54.22
CA LYS A 143 -0.57 -25.10 -54.89
C LYS A 143 0.45 -24.16 -54.22
N LEU A 144 0.84 -24.43 -52.97
CA LEU A 144 1.80 -23.60 -52.22
C LEU A 144 3.23 -24.16 -52.22
N LYS A 145 3.49 -25.27 -52.94
CA LYS A 145 4.82 -25.90 -53.01
C LYS A 145 5.85 -25.16 -53.88
N GLY A 146 5.44 -24.15 -54.63
CA GLY A 146 6.31 -23.40 -55.56
C GLY A 146 6.62 -21.96 -55.17
N TYR A 147 6.30 -21.55 -53.93
CA TYR A 147 6.57 -20.20 -53.41
C TYR A 147 7.55 -20.21 -52.23
N TRP A 148 8.48 -21.18 -52.22
CA TRP A 148 9.64 -21.21 -51.34
C TRP A 148 10.90 -21.28 -52.18
#